data_AF-A0A1N7LWZ8-F1
#
_entry.id   AF-A0A1N7LWZ8-F1
#
_cell.length_a   1.000
_cell.length_b   1.000
_cell.length_c   1.000
_cell.angle_alpha   90.00
_cell.angle_beta   90.00
_cell.angle_gamma   90.00
#
_symmetry.space_group_name_H-M   'P 1'
#
loop_
_entity.id
_entity.type
_entity.pdbx_description
1 polymer ?
#
loop_
_entity_poly.entity_id
_entity_poly.type
_entity_poly.pdbx_seq_one_letter_code
_entity_poly.pdbx_strand_id
1 'polypeptide(L)'
;MNKHKIKFFLLIVLELFLFPIIYIRELYKNLNSSKEKLNILKKRKEIEEKKIYINIHEWGGYGLKRSKSIHEKIPTFECGLYYQLERFKKQKVDGFKKYVNVTMSEEEKYKEFDFVHSNTDNVDFVSNFGMDFSGYSFFFNKIENEKNAYLILTNTSVNSISPEDFLEDYINYMEDNKDVAILGISYSTRMGQSLIRNNFIPHLQSFFYLTTIDVLKEIVNFNNGKFPGEDTADKLLLIREGEIKMSVLAHNLGYNLAVVTEEGKIFKFGKNSRKDNGYNRWDLPKGDMRQFVKKPNKINKILK
;
A
#
# COMPACT_ATOMS: atom_id res chain seq x y z
N MET A 1 -9.63 -17.79 22.40
CA MET A 1 -9.10 -16.45 22.02
C MET A 1 -8.26 -16.63 20.76
N ASN A 2 -8.52 -15.89 19.68
CA ASN A 2 -7.82 -16.04 18.38
C ASN A 2 -6.29 -15.86 18.57
N LYS A 3 -5.47 -16.81 18.08
CA LYS A 3 -4.00 -16.81 18.18
C LYS A 3 -3.38 -15.47 17.75
N HIS A 4 -3.91 -14.81 16.72
CA HIS A 4 -3.42 -13.52 16.24
C HIS A 4 -3.68 -12.38 17.23
N LYS A 5 -4.84 -12.40 17.90
CA LYS A 5 -5.18 -11.45 18.95
C LYS A 5 -4.28 -11.64 20.18
N ILE A 6 -3.98 -12.89 20.56
CA ILE A 6 -3.00 -13.20 21.62
C ILE A 6 -1.63 -12.64 21.23
N LYS A 7 -1.15 -12.92 20.00
CA LYS A 7 0.11 -12.41 19.49
C LYS A 7 0.17 -10.87 19.55
N PHE A 8 -0.89 -10.19 19.16
CA PHE A 8 -0.97 -8.73 19.25
C PHE A 8 -0.81 -8.25 20.71
N PHE A 9 -1.57 -8.80 21.65
CA PHE A 9 -1.46 -8.39 23.06
C PHE A 9 -0.09 -8.73 23.68
N LEU A 10 0.51 -9.87 23.31
CA LEU A 10 1.87 -10.20 23.72
C LEU A 10 2.88 -9.15 23.23
N LEU A 11 2.75 -8.67 21.99
CA LEU A 11 3.58 -7.56 21.48
C LEU A 11 3.38 -6.28 22.29
N ILE A 12 2.15 -5.94 22.66
CA ILE A 12 1.85 -4.77 23.49
C ILE A 12 2.45 -4.91 24.90
N VAL A 13 2.34 -6.09 25.52
CA VAL A 13 2.93 -6.37 26.83
C VAL A 13 4.46 -6.26 26.78
N LEU A 14 5.10 -6.80 25.73
CA LEU A 14 6.54 -6.65 25.52
C LEU A 14 6.94 -5.18 25.32
N GLU A 15 6.17 -4.41 24.56
CA GLU A 15 6.38 -2.97 24.42
C GLU A 15 6.26 -2.22 25.73
N LEU A 16 5.34 -2.64 26.63
CA LEU A 16 5.18 -2.04 27.95
C LEU A 16 6.42 -2.30 28.81
N PHE A 17 6.91 -3.54 28.87
CA PHE A 17 8.12 -3.89 29.64
C PHE A 17 9.38 -3.20 29.10
N LEU A 18 9.48 -3.06 27.77
CA LEU A 18 10.62 -2.42 27.11
C LEU A 18 10.40 -0.93 26.84
N PHE A 19 9.34 -0.33 27.38
CA PHE A 19 8.90 1.02 27.02
C PHE A 19 10.01 2.06 27.12
N PRO A 20 10.78 2.18 28.23
CA PRO A 20 11.82 3.20 28.34
C PRO A 20 12.90 3.04 27.26
N ILE A 21 13.29 1.79 26.99
CA ILE A 21 14.35 1.47 26.02
C ILE A 21 13.88 1.79 24.60
N ILE A 22 12.68 1.35 24.22
CA ILE A 22 12.15 1.59 22.88
C ILE A 22 11.87 3.08 22.68
N TYR A 23 11.34 3.77 23.69
CA TYR A 23 11.10 5.21 23.64
C TYR A 23 12.39 6.01 23.38
N ILE A 24 13.45 5.73 24.15
CA ILE A 24 14.77 6.38 23.97
C ILE A 24 15.34 6.06 22.59
N ARG A 25 15.20 4.82 22.12
CA ARG A 25 15.66 4.41 20.79
C ARG A 25 14.97 5.19 19.67
N GLU A 26 13.65 5.35 19.73
CA GLU A 26 12.92 6.12 18.71
C GLU A 26 13.23 7.62 18.80
N LEU A 27 13.43 8.16 20.01
CA LEU A 27 13.91 9.54 20.18
C LEU A 27 15.28 9.73 19.53
N TYR A 28 16.21 8.82 19.78
CA TYR A 28 17.56 8.87 19.19
C TYR A 28 17.51 8.80 17.66
N LYS A 29 16.66 7.95 17.07
CA LYS A 29 16.47 7.92 15.61
C LYS A 29 15.94 9.23 15.06
N ASN A 30 14.95 9.83 15.72
CA ASN A 30 14.38 11.11 15.29
C ASN A 30 15.44 12.22 15.31
N LEU A 31 16.19 12.33 16.41
CA LEU A 31 17.25 13.34 16.58
C LEU A 31 18.37 13.19 15.55
N ASN A 32 18.78 11.95 15.26
CA ASN A 32 19.89 11.65 14.34
C ASN A 32 19.45 11.40 12.90
N SER A 33 18.18 11.59 12.56
CA SER A 33 17.72 11.46 11.18
C SER A 33 18.39 12.52 10.31
N SER A 34 18.86 12.12 9.12
CA SER A 34 19.61 13.04 8.26
C SER A 34 18.67 14.09 7.64
N LYS A 35 19.15 15.32 7.44
CA LYS A 35 18.46 16.36 6.66
C LYS A 35 18.81 16.35 5.17
N GLU A 36 19.79 15.53 4.79
CA GLU A 36 20.35 15.51 3.44
C GLU A 36 19.39 14.88 2.43
N LYS A 37 19.67 15.01 1.14
CA LYS A 37 18.87 14.32 0.11
C LYS A 37 18.94 12.80 0.28
N LEU A 38 17.93 12.11 -0.23
CA LEU A 38 17.90 10.65 -0.23
C LEU A 38 18.99 10.09 -1.14
N ASN A 39 19.73 9.12 -0.63
CA ASN A 39 20.68 8.37 -1.42
C ASN A 39 19.94 7.31 -2.25
N ILE A 40 20.36 7.14 -3.50
CA ILE A 40 19.91 6.03 -4.34
C ILE A 40 20.78 4.83 -3.98
N LEU A 41 20.27 3.94 -3.12
CA LEU A 41 21.00 2.74 -2.69
C LEU A 41 20.73 1.55 -3.62
N LYS A 42 19.55 1.53 -4.25
CA LYS A 42 19.14 0.46 -5.17
C LYS A 42 18.27 1.01 -6.28
N LYS A 43 18.34 0.36 -7.44
CA LYS A 43 17.46 0.61 -8.59
C LYS A 43 16.73 -0.68 -8.94
N ARG A 44 15.44 -0.56 -9.29
CA ARG A 44 14.61 -1.65 -9.78
C ARG A 44 15.18 -2.14 -11.11
N LYS A 45 14.94 -3.41 -11.42
CA LYS A 45 15.17 -3.94 -12.77
C LYS A 45 14.16 -3.36 -13.75
N GLU A 46 14.56 -3.27 -15.01
CA GLU A 46 13.65 -2.93 -16.11
C GLU A 46 12.52 -3.95 -16.20
N ILE A 47 11.36 -3.49 -16.66
CA ILE A 47 10.29 -4.40 -17.05
C ILE A 47 10.72 -5.18 -18.31
N GLU A 48 10.33 -6.45 -18.36
CA GLU A 48 10.58 -7.36 -19.47
C GLU A 48 9.36 -7.48 -20.39
N GLU A 49 8.19 -7.09 -19.89
CA GLU A 49 6.93 -7.11 -20.63
C GLU A 49 6.16 -5.79 -20.44
N LYS A 50 5.65 -5.23 -21.54
CA LYS A 50 4.73 -4.07 -21.51
C LYS A 50 3.32 -4.50 -21.09
N LYS A 51 3.19 -5.01 -19.87
CA LYS A 51 1.94 -5.42 -19.25
C LYS A 51 1.79 -4.77 -17.87
N ILE A 52 0.56 -4.49 -17.50
CA ILE A 52 0.19 -3.99 -16.17
C ILE A 52 -0.79 -5.00 -15.57
N TYR A 53 -0.33 -5.75 -14.58
CA TYR A 53 -1.17 -6.62 -13.77
C TYR A 53 -1.86 -5.79 -12.70
N ILE A 54 -3.18 -5.88 -12.62
CA ILE A 54 -3.99 -5.07 -11.70
C ILE A 54 -4.82 -6.04 -10.89
N ASN A 55 -4.69 -6.02 -9.57
CA ASN A 55 -5.60 -6.71 -8.68
C ASN A 55 -6.39 -5.72 -7.84
N ILE A 56 -7.71 -5.79 -8.00
CA ILE A 56 -8.68 -5.05 -7.21
C ILE A 56 -9.25 -6.02 -6.18
N HIS A 57 -9.07 -5.72 -4.89
CA HIS A 57 -9.54 -6.58 -3.82
C HIS A 57 -10.79 -6.04 -3.12
N GLU A 58 -11.82 -6.90 -3.01
CA GLU A 58 -13.05 -6.66 -2.26
C GLU A 58 -13.18 -7.70 -1.12
N TRP A 59 -12.82 -7.28 0.10
CA TRP A 59 -12.76 -8.18 1.25
C TRP A 59 -14.06 -8.27 2.07
N GLY A 60 -14.95 -7.28 1.98
CA GLY A 60 -16.04 -7.13 2.94
C GLY A 60 -17.41 -7.55 2.45
N GLY A 61 -17.52 -8.00 1.20
CA GLY A 61 -18.80 -8.26 0.55
C GLY A 61 -19.64 -6.99 0.42
N TYR A 62 -18.99 -5.83 0.28
CA TYR A 62 -19.70 -4.56 0.18
C TYR A 62 -20.35 -4.42 -1.19
N GLY A 63 -21.52 -3.78 -1.27
CA GLY A 63 -22.15 -3.47 -2.56
C GLY A 63 -21.22 -2.71 -3.52
N LEU A 64 -21.51 -2.83 -4.82
CA LEU A 64 -20.68 -2.29 -5.91
C LEU A 64 -20.28 -0.82 -5.73
N LYS A 65 -21.18 -0.02 -5.15
CA LYS A 65 -20.97 1.38 -4.76
C LYS A 65 -21.28 1.53 -3.28
N ARG A 66 -20.49 2.33 -2.57
CA ARG A 66 -20.73 2.65 -1.16
C ARG A 66 -20.19 4.02 -0.78
N SER A 67 -20.79 4.60 0.26
CA SER A 67 -20.25 5.78 0.93
C SER A 67 -19.44 5.37 2.15
N LYS A 68 -18.30 6.01 2.37
CA LYS A 68 -17.42 5.76 3.52
C LYS A 68 -17.14 7.04 4.27
N SER A 69 -17.20 6.97 5.59
CA SER A 69 -16.68 7.99 6.51
C SER A 69 -15.42 7.44 7.19
N ILE A 70 -14.40 8.28 7.34
CA ILE A 70 -13.15 7.92 8.05
C ILE A 70 -13.17 8.49 9.47
N HIS A 71 -13.68 9.71 9.63
CA HIS A 71 -13.80 10.42 10.89
C HIS A 71 -14.95 11.41 10.77
N GLU A 72 -15.61 11.75 11.87
CA GLU A 72 -16.78 12.65 11.90
C GLU A 72 -16.52 14.03 11.25
N LYS A 73 -15.26 14.46 11.22
CA LYS A 73 -14.82 15.76 10.69
C LYS A 73 -14.43 15.73 9.21
N ILE A 74 -14.42 14.55 8.60
CA ILE A 74 -14.02 14.35 7.21
C ILE A 74 -15.28 14.03 6.41
N PRO A 75 -15.55 14.74 5.28
CA PRO A 75 -16.69 14.44 4.44
C PRO A 75 -16.74 12.97 4.03
N THR A 76 -17.94 12.43 3.96
CA THR A 76 -18.17 11.13 3.34
C THR A 76 -17.72 11.17 1.88
N PHE A 77 -17.16 10.06 1.41
CA PHE A 77 -16.78 9.92 0.02
C PHE A 77 -17.29 8.60 -0.54
N GLU A 78 -17.54 8.59 -1.84
CA GLU A 78 -17.94 7.37 -2.54
C GLU A 78 -16.72 6.52 -2.88
N CYS A 79 -16.87 5.21 -2.76
CA CYS A 79 -15.91 4.19 -3.17
C CYS A 79 -16.66 2.91 -3.53
N GLY A 80 -15.94 1.83 -3.82
CA GLY A 80 -16.53 0.55 -4.22
C GLY A 80 -15.91 -0.05 -5.48
N LEU A 81 -16.22 -1.31 -5.73
CA LEU A 81 -15.70 -2.10 -6.84
C LEU A 81 -16.07 -1.50 -8.20
N TYR A 82 -17.29 -0.96 -8.33
CA TYR A 82 -17.75 -0.30 -9.55
C TYR A 82 -16.77 0.78 -10.03
N TYR A 83 -16.35 1.66 -9.11
CA TYR A 83 -15.46 2.76 -9.45
C TYR A 83 -14.04 2.29 -9.77
N GLN A 84 -13.56 1.20 -9.17
CA GLN A 84 -12.26 0.62 -9.54
C GLN A 84 -12.29 0.03 -10.95
N LEU A 85 -13.32 -0.76 -11.27
CA LEU A 85 -13.48 -1.40 -12.57
C LEU A 85 -13.60 -0.35 -13.69
N GLU A 86 -14.49 0.62 -13.50
CA GLU A 86 -14.66 1.72 -14.46
C GLU A 86 -13.38 2.54 -14.62
N ARG A 87 -12.63 2.78 -13.53
CA ARG A 87 -11.34 3.47 -13.60
C ARG A 87 -10.37 2.71 -14.49
N PHE A 88 -10.08 1.45 -14.19
CA PHE A 88 -9.07 0.72 -14.96
C PHE A 88 -9.54 0.35 -16.35
N LYS A 89 -10.85 0.31 -16.62
CA LYS A 89 -11.39 0.21 -17.98
C LYS A 89 -11.05 1.44 -18.83
N LYS A 90 -11.23 2.65 -18.27
CA LYS A 90 -11.02 3.93 -18.96
C LYS A 90 -9.56 4.32 -19.12
N GLN A 91 -8.71 4.03 -18.12
CA GLN A 91 -7.28 4.36 -18.17
C GLN A 91 -6.59 3.70 -19.37
N LYS A 92 -5.72 4.42 -20.08
CA LYS A 92 -4.85 3.87 -21.11
C LYS A 92 -3.42 4.30 -20.84
N VAL A 93 -2.47 3.44 -21.22
CA VAL A 93 -1.04 3.75 -21.21
C VAL A 93 -0.49 3.25 -22.52
N ASP A 94 0.22 4.10 -23.25
CA ASP A 94 0.66 3.75 -24.60
C ASP A 94 1.60 2.53 -24.59
N GLY A 95 1.33 1.59 -25.49
CA GLY A 95 2.09 0.34 -25.61
C GLY A 95 1.91 -0.69 -24.48
N PHE A 96 1.10 -0.43 -23.45
CA PHE A 96 0.85 -1.39 -22.36
C PHE A 96 -0.50 -2.11 -22.49
N LYS A 97 -0.48 -3.43 -22.29
CA LYS A 97 -1.70 -4.23 -22.07
C LYS A 97 -2.02 -4.29 -20.57
N LYS A 98 -3.30 -4.22 -20.22
CA LYS A 98 -3.75 -4.40 -18.83
C LYS A 98 -4.31 -5.80 -18.65
N TYR A 99 -4.09 -6.37 -17.48
CA TYR A 99 -4.78 -7.56 -16.99
C TYR A 99 -5.44 -7.22 -15.66
N VAL A 100 -6.76 -7.15 -15.64
CA VAL A 100 -7.59 -6.75 -14.48
C VAL A 100 -8.15 -8.00 -13.82
N ASN A 101 -7.60 -8.32 -12.65
CA ASN A 101 -8.08 -9.36 -11.76
C ASN A 101 -8.88 -8.74 -10.61
N VAL A 102 -9.94 -9.42 -10.19
CA VAL A 102 -10.65 -9.11 -8.95
C VAL A 102 -10.49 -10.28 -7.99
N THR A 103 -10.08 -10.00 -6.76
CA THR A 103 -10.11 -10.98 -5.67
C THR A 103 -11.26 -10.64 -4.72
N MET A 104 -12.09 -11.62 -4.37
CA MET A 104 -13.28 -11.42 -3.52
C MET A 104 -13.29 -12.38 -2.33
N SER A 105 -13.55 -11.87 -1.12
CA SER A 105 -13.50 -12.70 0.09
C SER A 105 -14.85 -13.21 0.61
N GLU A 106 -15.93 -12.53 0.27
CA GLU A 106 -17.29 -12.82 0.77
C GLU A 106 -18.23 -12.96 -0.43
N GLU A 107 -17.95 -13.98 -1.25
CA GLU A 107 -18.64 -14.28 -2.51
C GLU A 107 -20.15 -14.34 -2.31
N GLU A 108 -20.60 -15.03 -1.27
CA GLU A 108 -22.01 -15.27 -0.97
C GLU A 108 -22.82 -14.00 -0.69
N LYS A 109 -22.13 -12.89 -0.39
CA LYS A 109 -22.76 -11.58 -0.16
C LYS A 109 -22.90 -10.75 -1.43
N TYR A 110 -22.17 -11.10 -2.48
CA TYR A 110 -22.22 -10.39 -3.76
C TYR A 110 -23.34 -10.94 -4.63
N LYS A 111 -24.18 -10.06 -5.17
CA LYS A 111 -25.29 -10.46 -6.06
C LYS A 111 -25.05 -10.04 -7.51
N GLU A 112 -24.10 -9.15 -7.74
CA GLU A 112 -23.88 -8.48 -9.01
C GLU A 112 -22.67 -9.04 -9.80
N PHE A 113 -22.50 -10.37 -9.81
CA PHE A 113 -21.37 -11.04 -10.46
C PHE A 113 -21.27 -10.76 -11.96
N ASP A 114 -22.40 -10.67 -12.68
CA ASP A 114 -22.42 -10.41 -14.12
C ASP A 114 -21.70 -9.10 -14.48
N PHE A 115 -21.89 -8.06 -13.66
CA PHE A 115 -21.22 -6.78 -13.85
C PHE A 115 -19.70 -6.91 -13.64
N VAL A 116 -19.28 -7.65 -12.61
CA VAL A 116 -17.86 -7.86 -12.30
C VAL A 116 -17.20 -8.63 -13.43
N HIS A 117 -17.72 -9.81 -13.79
CA HIS A 117 -17.17 -10.63 -14.86
C HIS A 117 -17.08 -9.90 -16.21
N SER A 118 -18.08 -9.08 -16.54
CA SER A 118 -18.08 -8.32 -17.80
C SER A 118 -17.05 -7.19 -17.86
N ASN A 119 -16.41 -6.83 -16.73
CA ASN A 119 -15.46 -5.72 -16.65
C ASN A 119 -14.09 -6.13 -16.10
N THR A 120 -13.81 -7.43 -16.05
CA THR A 120 -12.55 -8.01 -15.55
C THR A 120 -12.05 -9.10 -16.49
N ASP A 121 -10.76 -9.35 -16.48
CA ASP A 121 -10.18 -10.52 -17.15
C ASP A 121 -10.36 -11.79 -16.31
N ASN A 122 -10.41 -11.66 -14.98
CA ASN A 122 -10.57 -12.80 -14.07
C ASN A 122 -11.15 -12.38 -12.70
N VAL A 123 -11.85 -13.31 -12.06
CA VAL A 123 -12.32 -13.19 -10.68
C VAL A 123 -11.85 -14.41 -9.90
N ASP A 124 -11.18 -14.20 -8.76
CA ASP A 124 -10.74 -15.26 -7.86
C ASP A 124 -11.38 -15.10 -6.48
N PHE A 125 -11.88 -16.19 -5.91
CA PHE A 125 -12.41 -16.21 -4.55
C PHE A 125 -11.32 -16.59 -3.56
N VAL A 126 -11.16 -15.78 -2.50
CA VAL A 126 -10.08 -15.91 -1.52
C VAL A 126 -10.62 -15.86 -0.11
N SER A 127 -9.84 -16.31 0.88
CA SER A 127 -10.26 -16.16 2.28
C SER A 127 -10.31 -14.69 2.70
N ASN A 128 -11.21 -14.32 3.62
CA ASN A 128 -11.18 -13.00 4.29
C ASN A 128 -10.15 -12.92 5.44
N PHE A 129 -9.32 -13.95 5.60
CA PHE A 129 -8.43 -14.08 6.75
C PHE A 129 -7.53 -12.86 6.94
N GLY A 130 -6.87 -12.37 5.89
CA GLY A 130 -5.93 -11.25 5.92
C GLY A 130 -6.48 -9.91 5.43
N MET A 131 -7.81 -9.78 5.28
CA MET A 131 -8.46 -8.61 4.66
C MET A 131 -7.79 -8.30 3.31
N ASP A 132 -7.42 -7.04 3.06
CA ASP A 132 -6.68 -6.58 1.86
C ASP A 132 -5.52 -7.51 1.45
N PHE A 133 -4.76 -7.99 2.44
CA PHE A 133 -3.56 -8.78 2.19
C PHE A 133 -3.84 -10.20 1.70
N SER A 134 -5.06 -10.74 1.91
CA SER A 134 -5.47 -12.03 1.34
C SER A 134 -5.60 -11.97 -0.17
N GLY A 135 -6.22 -10.92 -0.70
CA GLY A 135 -6.27 -10.72 -2.15
C GLY A 135 -4.90 -10.43 -2.74
N TYR A 136 -4.10 -9.62 -2.05
CA TYR A 136 -2.78 -9.22 -2.55
C TYR A 136 -1.78 -10.38 -2.58
N SER A 137 -1.73 -11.20 -1.53
CA SER A 137 -0.84 -12.37 -1.49
C SER A 137 -1.27 -13.43 -2.50
N PHE A 138 -2.57 -13.74 -2.58
CA PHE A 138 -3.10 -14.70 -3.55
C PHE A 138 -2.75 -14.29 -4.98
N PHE A 139 -3.02 -13.03 -5.33
CA PHE A 139 -2.74 -12.54 -6.67
C PHE A 139 -1.25 -12.54 -6.99
N PHE A 140 -0.40 -12.14 -6.04
CA PHE A 140 1.05 -12.21 -6.24
C PHE A 140 1.51 -13.65 -6.51
N ASN A 141 1.08 -14.62 -5.72
CA ASN A 141 1.44 -16.03 -5.91
C ASN A 141 0.99 -16.58 -7.28
N LYS A 142 -0.12 -16.06 -7.82
CA LYS A 142 -0.62 -16.42 -9.16
C LYS A 142 0.30 -15.90 -10.28
N ILE A 143 0.97 -14.76 -10.10
CA ILE A 143 1.75 -14.08 -11.15
C ILE A 143 3.26 -14.02 -10.88
N GLU A 144 3.77 -14.53 -9.76
CA GLU A 144 5.17 -14.35 -9.33
C GLU A 144 6.22 -15.00 -10.27
N ASN A 145 5.75 -15.88 -11.16
CA ASN A 145 6.54 -16.56 -12.18
C ASN A 145 6.37 -15.96 -13.58
N GLU A 146 5.51 -14.95 -13.73
CA GLU A 146 5.43 -14.16 -14.95
C GLU A 146 6.67 -13.30 -15.15
N LYS A 147 6.89 -12.84 -16.38
CA LYS A 147 7.97 -11.89 -16.70
C LYS A 147 7.82 -10.60 -15.89
N ASN A 148 8.94 -9.95 -15.56
CA ASN A 148 8.89 -8.72 -14.77
C ASN A 148 8.05 -7.65 -15.48
N ALA A 149 6.99 -7.18 -14.83
CA ALA A 149 6.03 -6.23 -15.36
C ALA A 149 5.52 -5.32 -14.24
N TYR A 150 4.76 -4.28 -14.60
CA TYR A 150 4.12 -3.44 -13.60
C TYR A 150 2.96 -4.17 -12.92
N LEU A 151 2.81 -3.91 -11.62
CA LEU A 151 1.81 -4.51 -10.77
C LEU A 151 1.12 -3.44 -9.93
N ILE A 152 -0.21 -3.44 -9.96
CA ILE A 152 -1.06 -2.64 -9.09
C ILE A 152 -1.82 -3.55 -8.13
N LEU A 153 -1.69 -3.26 -6.84
CA LEU A 153 -2.50 -3.85 -5.77
C LEU A 153 -3.38 -2.74 -5.19
N THR A 154 -4.70 -2.87 -5.30
CA THR A 154 -5.63 -1.82 -4.86
C THR A 154 -6.89 -2.44 -4.24
N ASN A 155 -7.52 -1.73 -3.31
CA ASN A 155 -8.77 -2.19 -2.69
C ASN A 155 -9.95 -1.29 -3.07
N THR A 156 -11.16 -1.73 -2.74
CA THR A 156 -12.40 -0.98 -3.04
C THR A 156 -12.63 0.25 -2.14
N SER A 157 -11.72 0.56 -1.21
CA SER A 157 -11.79 1.74 -0.34
C SER A 157 -11.10 2.99 -0.93
N VAL A 158 -10.54 2.88 -2.13
CA VAL A 158 -10.03 4.03 -2.90
C VAL A 158 -11.21 4.90 -3.36
N ASN A 159 -11.04 6.22 -3.28
CA ASN A 159 -12.06 7.21 -3.63
C ASN A 159 -12.57 7.01 -5.07
N SER A 160 -13.84 7.30 -5.34
CA SER A 160 -14.41 7.22 -6.69
C SER A 160 -13.77 8.22 -7.64
N ILE A 161 -13.37 9.39 -7.14
CA ILE A 161 -12.77 10.47 -7.93
C ILE A 161 -11.34 10.09 -8.32
N SER A 162 -11.05 10.12 -9.63
CA SER A 162 -9.70 10.00 -10.19
C SER A 162 -9.60 10.75 -11.52
N PRO A 163 -8.43 11.30 -11.88
CA PRO A 163 -8.20 11.86 -13.22
C PRO A 163 -8.27 10.77 -14.30
N GLU A 164 -8.52 11.17 -15.55
CA GLU A 164 -8.64 10.25 -16.69
C GLU A 164 -7.30 9.68 -17.18
N ASP A 165 -6.19 10.29 -16.81
CA ASP A 165 -4.84 10.01 -17.33
C ASP A 165 -3.79 9.69 -16.24
N PHE A 166 -4.21 9.45 -15.00
CA PHE A 166 -3.26 9.24 -13.89
C PHE A 166 -2.32 8.06 -14.12
N LEU A 167 -2.78 6.99 -14.79
CA LEU A 167 -2.02 5.75 -14.87
C LEU A 167 -0.76 5.93 -15.71
N GLU A 168 -0.85 6.69 -16.80
CA GLU A 168 0.30 7.02 -17.64
C GLU A 168 1.33 7.85 -16.87
N ASP A 169 0.88 8.88 -16.14
CA ASP A 169 1.77 9.68 -15.28
C ASP A 169 2.49 8.83 -14.23
N TYR A 170 1.79 7.88 -13.62
CA TYR A 170 2.35 7.01 -12.58
C TYR A 170 3.40 6.05 -13.15
N ILE A 171 3.14 5.50 -14.34
CA ILE A 171 4.09 4.64 -15.05
C ILE A 171 5.33 5.44 -15.45
N ASN A 172 5.15 6.61 -16.07
CA ASN A 172 6.26 7.50 -16.45
C ASN A 172 7.11 7.88 -15.23
N TYR A 173 6.47 8.24 -14.11
CA TYR A 173 7.21 8.53 -12.87
C TYR A 173 8.03 7.33 -12.40
N MET A 174 7.47 6.12 -12.44
CA MET A 174 8.19 4.91 -12.05
C MET A 174 9.37 4.62 -12.99
N GLU A 175 9.21 4.81 -14.31
CA GLU A 175 10.30 4.67 -15.29
C GLU A 175 11.45 5.64 -15.03
N ASP A 176 11.15 6.90 -14.73
CA ASP A 176 12.13 7.94 -14.41
C ASP A 176 12.79 7.75 -13.02
N ASN A 177 12.09 7.09 -12.09
CA ASN A 177 12.52 6.93 -10.69
C ASN A 177 12.71 5.46 -10.34
N LYS A 178 13.70 4.82 -10.97
CA LYS A 178 14.05 3.41 -10.71
C LYS A 178 14.46 3.12 -9.27
N ASP A 179 14.76 4.14 -8.45
CA ASP A 179 15.05 3.96 -7.03
C ASP A 179 13.80 3.74 -6.16
N VAL A 180 12.61 3.99 -6.71
CA VAL A 180 11.33 3.82 -6.00
C VAL A 180 10.83 2.39 -6.18
N ALA A 181 10.71 1.64 -5.08
CA ALA A 181 10.11 0.30 -5.07
C ALA A 181 8.59 0.34 -5.26
N ILE A 182 7.91 1.16 -4.45
CA ILE A 182 6.45 1.24 -4.43
C ILE A 182 6.03 2.71 -4.43
N LEU A 183 5.10 3.03 -5.33
CA LEU A 183 4.37 4.28 -5.37
C LEU A 183 2.97 4.05 -4.76
N GLY A 184 2.59 4.86 -3.78
CA GLY A 184 1.24 4.83 -3.19
C GLY A 184 0.51 6.16 -3.31
N ILE A 185 -0.74 6.18 -2.81
CA ILE A 185 -1.59 7.39 -2.80
C ILE A 185 -1.95 7.86 -1.39
N SER A 186 -1.54 7.11 -0.37
CA SER A 186 -1.83 7.40 1.03
C SER A 186 -0.72 6.83 1.90
N TYR A 187 -0.42 7.55 2.99
CA TYR A 187 0.62 7.17 3.92
C TYR A 187 0.18 7.37 5.38
N SER A 188 0.91 6.73 6.28
CA SER A 188 0.97 7.14 7.68
C SER A 188 2.42 7.23 8.13
N THR A 189 2.73 8.14 9.06
CA THR A 189 4.06 8.22 9.68
C THR A 189 4.13 7.56 11.05
N ARG A 190 3.03 6.95 11.51
CA ARG A 190 2.92 6.40 12.85
C ARG A 190 2.33 5.00 12.84
N MET A 191 2.89 4.15 13.67
CA MET A 191 2.28 2.90 14.07
C MET A 191 1.30 3.20 15.20
N GLY A 192 0.02 3.36 14.87
CA GLY A 192 -1.04 3.65 15.84
C GLY A 192 -1.28 2.51 16.83
N GLN A 193 -0.91 1.29 16.45
CA GLN A 193 -1.09 0.05 17.20
C GLN A 193 0.12 -0.28 18.09
N SER A 194 0.70 0.75 18.70
CA SER A 194 1.86 0.68 19.59
C SER A 194 1.70 1.62 20.78
N LEU A 195 2.30 1.27 21.92
CA LEU A 195 2.36 2.14 23.10
C LEU A 195 3.39 3.27 22.93
N ILE A 196 4.33 3.14 21.99
CA ILE A 196 5.44 4.07 21.77
C ILE A 196 4.97 5.30 20.98
N ARG A 197 4.64 6.39 21.68
CA ARG A 197 4.02 7.58 21.07
C ARG A 197 4.93 8.38 20.13
N ASN A 198 6.25 8.33 20.34
CA ASN A 198 7.25 9.00 19.51
C ASN A 198 7.75 8.15 18.33
N ASN A 199 7.06 7.06 18.00
CA ASN A 199 7.39 6.26 16.82
C ASN A 199 7.20 7.09 15.55
N PHE A 200 8.24 7.12 14.71
CA PHE A 200 8.18 7.70 13.38
C PHE A 200 8.60 6.64 12.37
N ILE A 201 7.59 6.13 11.67
CA ILE A 201 7.71 5.03 10.73
C ILE A 201 6.85 5.36 9.51
N PRO A 202 7.37 6.18 8.56
CA PRO A 202 6.66 6.46 7.33
C PRO A 202 6.44 5.18 6.54
N HIS A 203 5.20 4.93 6.16
CA HIS A 203 4.78 3.77 5.38
C HIS A 203 3.59 4.12 4.50
N LEU A 204 3.48 3.41 3.37
CA LEU A 204 2.29 3.47 2.52
C LEU A 204 1.15 2.63 3.14
N GLN A 205 -0.09 3.05 2.92
CA GLN A 205 -1.29 2.32 3.34
C GLN A 205 -1.81 1.44 2.20
N SER A 206 -2.50 0.34 2.52
CA SER A 206 -2.90 -0.73 1.59
C SER A 206 -3.91 -0.35 0.50
N PHE A 207 -4.30 0.93 0.38
CA PHE A 207 -5.32 1.36 -0.57
C PHE A 207 -4.89 1.19 -2.03
N PHE A 208 -3.64 1.54 -2.34
CA PHE A 208 -3.10 1.47 -3.69
C PHE A 208 -1.57 1.38 -3.62
N TYR A 209 -1.02 0.36 -4.26
CA TYR A 209 0.40 0.18 -4.51
C TYR A 209 0.63 -0.01 -6.00
N LEU A 210 1.51 0.78 -6.59
CA LEU A 210 2.12 0.52 -7.90
C LEU A 210 3.57 0.11 -7.68
N THR A 211 3.95 -1.06 -8.20
CA THR A 211 5.28 -1.66 -8.09
C THR A 211 5.59 -2.49 -9.33
N THR A 212 6.65 -3.30 -9.31
CA THR A 212 6.87 -4.39 -10.29
C THR A 212 6.87 -5.75 -9.62
N ILE A 213 6.65 -6.80 -10.43
CA ILE A 213 6.69 -8.19 -9.99
C ILE A 213 8.03 -8.50 -9.31
N ASP A 214 9.17 -8.11 -9.90
CA ASP A 214 10.49 -8.38 -9.32
C ASP A 214 10.68 -7.72 -7.95
N VAL A 215 10.27 -6.46 -7.78
CA VAL A 215 10.38 -5.78 -6.48
C VAL A 215 9.56 -6.50 -5.42
N LEU A 216 8.35 -6.92 -5.76
CA LEU A 216 7.50 -7.62 -4.82
C LEU A 216 8.07 -9.00 -4.47
N LYS A 217 8.63 -9.71 -5.45
CA LYS A 217 9.36 -10.97 -5.24
C LYS A 217 10.57 -10.80 -4.34
N GLU A 218 11.34 -9.72 -4.49
CA GLU A 218 12.43 -9.39 -3.57
C GLU A 218 11.93 -9.14 -2.15
N ILE A 219 10.84 -8.40 -1.98
CA ILE A 219 10.23 -8.15 -0.66
C ILE A 219 9.78 -9.46 0.00
N VAL A 220 9.11 -10.35 -0.76
CA VAL A 220 8.64 -11.65 -0.27
C VAL A 220 9.82 -12.55 0.11
N ASN A 221 10.84 -12.65 -0.75
CA ASN A 221 12.04 -13.44 -0.48
C ASN A 221 12.80 -12.93 0.75
N PHE A 222 12.94 -11.59 0.89
CA PHE A 222 13.56 -10.96 2.05
C PHE A 222 12.74 -11.15 3.34
N ASN A 223 11.44 -11.46 3.20
CA ASN A 223 10.55 -11.83 4.29
C ASN A 223 10.37 -13.35 4.43
N ASN A 224 11.43 -14.13 4.17
CA ASN A 224 11.45 -15.59 4.30
C ASN A 224 10.43 -16.30 3.40
N GLY A 225 10.22 -15.79 2.17
CA GLY A 225 9.29 -16.36 1.20
C GLY A 225 7.82 -16.12 1.54
N LYS A 226 7.52 -15.14 2.40
CA LYS A 226 6.15 -14.85 2.85
C LYS A 226 5.69 -13.46 2.43
N PHE A 227 4.46 -13.33 1.94
CA PHE A 227 3.89 -12.03 1.67
C PHE A 227 3.59 -11.27 2.98
N PRO A 228 3.93 -9.97 3.08
CA PRO A 228 3.61 -9.18 4.27
C PRO A 228 2.10 -9.21 4.57
N GLY A 229 1.72 -9.68 5.76
CA GLY A 229 0.32 -9.73 6.21
C GLY A 229 -0.45 -11.02 5.90
N GLU A 230 0.08 -11.95 5.09
CA GLU A 230 -0.67 -13.15 4.66
C GLU A 230 -1.12 -14.06 5.82
N ASP A 231 -0.29 -14.20 6.86
CA ASP A 231 -0.51 -15.08 8.01
C ASP A 231 -1.16 -14.35 9.20
N THR A 232 -1.92 -13.28 8.97
CA THR A 232 -2.48 -12.47 10.07
C THR A 232 -3.94 -12.11 9.85
N ALA A 233 -4.79 -12.49 10.81
CA ALA A 233 -6.21 -12.13 10.80
C ALA A 233 -6.65 -11.03 11.77
N ASP A 234 -5.76 -10.62 12.67
CA ASP A 234 -6.07 -9.52 13.57
C ASP A 234 -5.84 -8.17 12.86
N LYS A 235 -6.87 -7.33 12.81
CA LYS A 235 -6.85 -6.04 12.11
C LYS A 235 -5.72 -5.12 12.59
N LEU A 236 -5.45 -5.10 13.89
CA LEU A 236 -4.43 -4.22 14.46
C LEU A 236 -3.03 -4.76 14.12
N LEU A 237 -2.88 -6.08 14.14
CA LEU A 237 -1.65 -6.73 13.74
C LEU A 237 -1.40 -6.64 12.22
N LEU A 238 -2.44 -6.63 11.38
CA LEU A 238 -2.33 -6.46 9.93
C LEU A 238 -1.70 -5.12 9.53
N ILE A 239 -1.96 -4.04 10.27
CA ILE A 239 -1.28 -2.76 10.02
C ILE A 239 0.24 -2.90 10.25
N ARG A 240 0.63 -3.64 11.30
CA ARG A 240 2.05 -3.87 11.64
C ARG A 240 2.74 -4.84 10.68
N GLU A 241 2.12 -5.99 10.43
CA GLU A 241 2.70 -7.11 9.67
C GLU A 241 2.43 -7.02 8.17
N GLY A 242 1.47 -6.20 7.74
CA GLY A 242 1.15 -5.91 6.34
C GLY A 242 1.69 -4.54 5.91
N GLU A 243 0.95 -3.46 6.19
CA GLU A 243 1.24 -2.10 5.66
C GLU A 243 2.65 -1.60 6.04
N ILE A 244 2.94 -1.58 7.35
CA ILE A 244 4.24 -1.12 7.86
C ILE A 244 5.35 -2.05 7.38
N LYS A 245 5.15 -3.37 7.48
CA LYS A 245 6.16 -4.35 7.13
C LYS A 245 6.54 -4.28 5.66
N MET A 246 5.58 -4.14 4.75
CA MET A 246 5.81 -3.95 3.31
C MET A 246 6.77 -2.78 3.06
N SER A 247 6.49 -1.62 3.66
CA SER A 247 7.31 -0.42 3.50
C SER A 247 8.70 -0.56 4.13
N VAL A 248 8.78 -1.18 5.32
CA VAL A 248 10.05 -1.40 6.03
C VAL A 248 10.96 -2.36 5.25
N LEU A 249 10.41 -3.44 4.69
CA LEU A 249 11.17 -4.41 3.90
C LEU A 249 11.73 -3.75 2.64
N ALA A 250 10.92 -2.97 1.91
CA ALA A 250 11.39 -2.20 0.75
C ALA A 250 12.56 -1.27 1.11
N HIS A 251 12.48 -0.54 2.22
CA HIS A 251 13.59 0.30 2.70
C HIS A 251 14.82 -0.51 3.10
N ASN A 252 14.65 -1.66 3.74
CA ASN A 252 15.76 -2.52 4.14
C ASN A 252 16.49 -3.14 2.94
N LEU A 253 15.78 -3.33 1.82
CA LEU A 253 16.35 -3.70 0.53
C LEU A 253 17.09 -2.55 -0.16
N GLY A 254 17.04 -1.33 0.38
CA GLY A 254 17.71 -0.13 -0.17
C GLY A 254 16.85 0.68 -1.14
N TYR A 255 15.56 0.38 -1.27
CA TYR A 255 14.66 1.16 -2.11
C TYR A 255 14.07 2.36 -1.36
N ASN A 256 13.79 3.41 -2.14
CA ASN A 256 12.92 4.49 -1.71
C ASN A 256 11.46 4.10 -1.96
N LEU A 257 10.56 4.82 -1.30
CA LEU A 257 9.12 4.76 -1.52
C LEU A 257 8.66 6.16 -1.94
N ALA A 258 7.52 6.22 -2.62
CA ALA A 258 6.95 7.49 -3.01
C ALA A 258 5.44 7.51 -2.75
N VAL A 259 4.92 8.70 -2.48
CA VAL A 259 3.47 8.93 -2.35
C VAL A 259 3.06 10.15 -3.16
N VAL A 260 1.93 10.04 -3.86
CA VAL A 260 1.28 11.16 -4.53
C VAL A 260 0.38 11.89 -3.54
N THR A 261 0.65 13.18 -3.30
CA THR A 261 -0.11 14.03 -2.38
C THR A 261 -1.46 14.47 -2.97
N GLU A 262 -2.33 15.10 -2.17
CA GLU A 262 -3.63 15.60 -2.64
C GLU A 262 -3.47 16.69 -3.72
N GLU A 263 -2.38 17.44 -3.65
CA GLU A 263 -1.99 18.47 -4.61
C GLU A 263 -1.32 17.89 -5.87
N GLY A 264 -1.17 16.56 -5.97
CA GLY A 264 -0.51 15.92 -7.12
C GLY A 264 1.01 16.01 -7.11
N LYS A 265 1.62 16.51 -6.02
CA LYS A 265 3.09 16.49 -5.85
C LYS A 265 3.54 15.12 -5.37
N ILE A 266 4.72 14.70 -5.80
CA ILE A 266 5.35 13.47 -5.30
C ILE A 266 6.22 13.79 -4.09
N PHE A 267 6.01 13.02 -3.02
CA PHE A 267 6.92 12.98 -1.90
C PHE A 267 7.64 11.62 -1.86
N LYS A 268 8.95 11.64 -2.06
CA LYS A 268 9.82 10.47 -1.98
C LYS A 268 10.39 10.36 -0.57
N PHE A 269 10.31 9.18 0.03
CA PHE A 269 10.84 8.92 1.37
C PHE A 269 11.61 7.61 1.42
N GLY A 270 12.58 7.55 2.32
CA GLY A 270 13.55 6.46 2.39
C GLY A 270 14.53 6.66 3.53
N LYS A 271 15.54 5.80 3.60
CA LYS A 271 16.55 5.79 4.65
C LYS A 271 17.94 5.87 4.02
N ASN A 272 18.77 6.79 4.49
CA ASN A 272 20.18 6.85 4.08
C ASN A 272 21.05 5.85 4.88
N SER A 273 20.58 5.39 6.04
CA SER A 273 21.24 4.39 6.88
C SER A 273 20.24 3.65 7.77
N ARG A 274 20.68 2.59 8.45
CA ARG A 274 19.83 1.85 9.41
C ARG A 274 19.33 2.71 10.58
N LYS A 275 20.06 3.77 10.94
CA LYS A 275 19.70 4.68 12.04
C LYS A 275 18.79 5.82 11.58
N ASP A 276 18.75 6.07 10.28
CA ASP A 276 17.95 7.13 9.68
C ASP A 276 16.52 6.64 9.44
N ASN A 277 15.55 7.31 10.05
CA ASN A 277 14.12 7.07 9.83
C ASN A 277 13.46 8.18 9.01
N GLY A 278 14.22 9.16 8.52
CA GLY A 278 13.73 10.26 7.68
C GLY A 278 12.95 11.37 8.41
N TYR A 279 12.92 11.37 9.75
CA TYR A 279 12.12 12.32 10.53
C TYR A 279 12.40 13.79 10.19
N ASN A 280 13.67 14.17 10.05
CA ASN A 280 14.10 15.54 9.81
C ASN A 280 13.91 16.01 8.35
N ARG A 281 13.65 15.10 7.40
CA ARG A 281 13.32 15.44 6.00
C ARG A 281 11.83 15.49 5.74
N TRP A 282 11.04 15.00 6.68
CA TRP A 282 9.62 14.88 6.53
C TRP A 282 8.95 16.25 6.68
N ASP A 283 8.48 16.80 5.56
CA ASP A 283 7.81 18.10 5.49
C ASP A 283 6.27 17.98 5.34
N LEU A 284 5.76 16.77 5.11
CA LEU A 284 4.33 16.50 5.06
C LEU A 284 3.70 16.39 6.48
N PRO A 285 2.37 16.47 6.61
CA PRO A 285 1.69 16.20 7.88
C PRO A 285 2.08 14.84 8.48
N LYS A 286 2.36 14.81 9.78
CA LYS A 286 2.73 13.59 10.54
C LYS A 286 1.48 12.89 11.06
N GLY A 287 1.46 11.56 11.02
CA GLY A 287 0.31 10.73 11.37
C GLY A 287 -0.36 10.15 10.13
N ASP A 288 -1.64 9.85 10.21
CA ASP A 288 -2.45 9.32 9.11
C ASP A 288 -2.85 10.46 8.17
N MET A 289 -2.34 10.44 6.93
CA MET A 289 -2.59 11.46 5.92
C MET A 289 -4.08 11.76 5.72
N ARG A 290 -4.94 10.75 5.88
CA ARG A 290 -6.37 10.86 5.63
C ARG A 290 -7.06 11.88 6.54
N GLN A 291 -6.44 12.24 7.66
CA GLN A 291 -6.93 13.27 8.59
C GLN A 291 -6.63 14.70 8.13
N PHE A 292 -5.79 14.87 7.11
CA PHE A 292 -5.27 16.17 6.66
C PHE A 292 -5.69 16.53 5.22
N VAL A 293 -6.40 15.63 4.53
CA VAL A 293 -6.81 15.81 3.13
C VAL A 293 -8.33 15.95 3.00
N LYS A 294 -8.78 16.66 1.96
CA LYS A 294 -10.21 16.87 1.68
C LYS A 294 -10.85 15.61 1.06
N LYS A 295 -10.10 14.89 0.23
CA LYS A 295 -10.54 13.69 -0.49
C LYS A 295 -9.64 12.50 -0.15
N PRO A 296 -9.90 11.80 0.96
CA PRO A 296 -9.10 10.66 1.39
C PRO A 296 -9.05 9.55 0.33
N ASN A 297 -7.90 8.87 0.26
CA ASN A 297 -7.63 7.76 -0.67
C ASN A 297 -7.90 8.09 -2.14
N LYS A 298 -7.85 9.37 -2.52
CA LYS A 298 -8.00 9.80 -3.90
C LYS A 298 -6.72 9.52 -4.67
N ILE A 299 -6.87 8.96 -5.86
CA ILE A 299 -5.78 8.92 -6.85
C ILE A 299 -5.73 10.31 -7.48
N ASN A 300 -4.58 10.97 -7.40
CA ASN A 300 -4.37 12.30 -7.95
C ASN A 300 -3.47 12.21 -9.19
N LYS A 301 -3.60 13.19 -10.09
CA LYS A 301 -2.66 13.32 -11.22
C LYS A 301 -1.30 13.74 -10.68
N ILE A 302 -0.20 13.27 -11.28
CA ILE A 302 1.13 13.78 -10.95
C ILE A 302 1.32 15.10 -11.69
N LEU A 303 1.56 16.18 -10.96
CA LEU A 303 1.91 17.46 -11.57
C LEU A 303 3.38 17.42 -12.00
N LYS A 304 3.63 17.77 -13.27
CA LYS A 304 4.98 17.94 -13.83
C LYS A 304 5.61 19.23 -13.33
#